data_AF-A0A556VVS1-F1
#
_entry.id   AF-A0A556VVS1-F1
#
_cell.length_a   1.000
_cell.length_b   1.000
_cell.length_c   1.000
_cell.angle_alpha   90.00
_cell.angle_beta   90.00
_cell.angle_gamma   90.00
#
_symmetry.space_group_name_H-M   'P 1'
#
loop_
_entity.id
_entity.type
_entity.pdbx_description
1 polymer ?
#
loop_
_entity_poly.entity_id
_entity_poly.type
_entity_poly.pdbx_seq_one_letter_code
_entity_poly.pdbx_strand_id
1 'polypeptide(L)'
;MIPTEDATGRKREIEEKLKQVSILSSFESRLMALENSIIPVHKQTENLQRLQENVDRTLFCLDHVISYHHVAKDTDKIIKEGTVDLIRFLLHVFQKVRFEKGKEQLEVEFRALLTRYSKPVPPVLILDAIGGDEELEGEVTLEHLPEAVLQDVICIAGWLVEYGRNQDFMNVYFQIRSSQLDRSIKGLKEHFRKNSASSALLYSPAVQTKRKDTPTKKVPKRPGHVTLISPPPLNQSGYDHEPRGVKHLSDALTDKHGASAGKDDVMDVEIDSYIHCISAFVKLAQSEYALLTEIIPEHHQKKTFDSLIQGTAASTKNKLPTLITSMETTGAKALEEFADSIKVRADPVGGCDAEESKEKVLQRT
;
A
#
# COMPACT_ATOMS: atom_id res chain seq x y z
N MET A 1 -15.10 -134.46 25.00
CA MET A 1 -15.10 -133.98 23.60
C MET A 1 -15.58 -132.53 23.63
N ILE A 2 -14.69 -131.57 23.37
CA ILE A 2 -15.03 -130.15 23.24
C ILE A 2 -15.16 -129.85 21.73
N PRO A 3 -16.12 -129.03 21.26
CA PRO A 3 -16.41 -128.89 19.83
C PRO A 3 -15.34 -128.04 19.14
N THR A 4 -14.74 -128.57 18.08
CA THR A 4 -13.64 -127.95 17.33
C THR A 4 -14.07 -126.96 16.25
N GLU A 5 -15.35 -126.97 15.82
CA GLU A 5 -15.88 -126.05 14.78
C GLU A 5 -16.08 -124.60 15.27
N ASP A 6 -16.41 -124.41 16.55
CA ASP A 6 -16.60 -123.07 17.14
C ASP A 6 -15.27 -122.30 17.30
N ALA A 7 -14.15 -123.03 17.44
CA ALA A 7 -12.82 -122.46 17.56
C ALA A 7 -12.26 -121.95 16.21
N THR A 8 -12.53 -122.66 15.10
CA THR A 8 -12.09 -122.26 13.76
C THR A 8 -12.85 -121.06 13.21
N GLY A 9 -14.16 -120.95 13.49
CA GLY A 9 -14.96 -119.78 13.16
C GLY A 9 -14.45 -118.50 13.85
N ARG A 10 -14.22 -118.57 15.18
CA ARG A 10 -13.64 -117.47 15.95
C ARG A 10 -12.23 -117.09 15.47
N LYS A 11 -11.40 -118.08 15.11
CA LYS A 11 -10.06 -117.81 14.56
C LYS A 11 -10.13 -117.00 13.26
N ARG A 12 -11.06 -117.35 12.34
CA ARG A 12 -11.24 -116.63 11.08
C ARG A 12 -11.77 -115.21 11.30
N GLU A 13 -12.70 -115.03 12.24
CA GLU A 13 -13.21 -113.72 12.63
C GLU A 13 -12.10 -112.83 13.25
N ILE A 14 -11.24 -113.41 14.09
CA ILE A 14 -10.09 -112.72 14.67
C ILE A 14 -9.09 -112.32 13.59
N GLU A 15 -8.79 -113.19 12.61
CA GLU A 15 -7.90 -112.87 11.48
C GLU A 15 -8.43 -111.72 10.62
N GLU A 16 -9.74 -111.65 10.40
CA GLU A 16 -10.38 -110.56 9.65
C GLU A 16 -10.35 -109.24 10.43
N LYS A 17 -10.62 -109.27 11.74
CA LYS A 17 -10.45 -108.12 12.63
C LYS A 17 -8.99 -107.66 12.69
N LEU A 18 -8.03 -108.58 12.70
CA LEU A 18 -6.61 -108.26 12.67
C LEU A 18 -6.19 -107.58 11.35
N LYS A 19 -6.77 -108.00 10.22
CA LYS A 19 -6.58 -107.33 8.92
C LYS A 19 -7.16 -105.92 8.92
N GLN A 20 -8.35 -105.71 9.48
CA GLN A 20 -8.93 -104.37 9.62
C GLN A 20 -8.06 -103.46 10.49
N VAL A 21 -7.57 -103.96 11.64
CA VAL A 21 -6.65 -103.21 12.51
C VAL A 21 -5.34 -102.87 11.78
N SER A 22 -4.79 -103.80 11.01
CA SER A 22 -3.58 -103.57 10.20
C SER A 22 -3.78 -102.49 9.13
N ILE A 23 -4.93 -102.48 8.46
CA ILE A 23 -5.28 -101.46 7.47
C ILE A 23 -5.41 -100.09 8.15
N LEU A 24 -6.10 -100.01 9.29
CA LEU A 24 -6.26 -98.76 10.04
C LEU A 24 -4.91 -98.21 10.52
N SER A 25 -4.03 -99.06 11.05
CA SER A 25 -2.67 -98.67 11.44
C SER A 25 -1.83 -98.16 10.26
N SER A 26 -2.02 -98.74 9.06
CA SER A 26 -1.38 -98.25 7.84
C SER A 26 -1.89 -96.87 7.41
N PHE A 27 -3.20 -96.64 7.50
CA PHE A 27 -3.78 -95.32 7.23
C PHE A 27 -3.31 -94.26 8.22
N GLU A 28 -3.26 -94.58 9.51
CA GLU A 28 -2.78 -93.69 10.56
C GLU A 28 -1.30 -93.31 10.33
N SER A 29 -0.46 -94.28 9.99
CA SER A 29 0.96 -94.03 9.67
C SER A 29 1.12 -93.13 8.45
N ARG A 30 0.30 -93.33 7.41
CA ARG A 30 0.32 -92.50 6.18
C ARG A 30 -0.21 -91.10 6.44
N LEU A 31 -1.24 -90.95 7.27
CA LEU A 31 -1.79 -89.66 7.68
C LEU A 31 -0.76 -88.87 8.50
N MET A 32 -0.09 -89.51 9.47
CA MET A 32 0.97 -88.88 10.25
C MET A 32 2.15 -88.45 9.36
N ALA A 33 2.57 -89.29 8.41
CA ALA A 33 3.63 -88.93 7.46
C ALA A 33 3.22 -87.75 6.55
N LEU A 34 1.96 -87.73 6.11
CA LEU A 34 1.42 -86.65 5.28
C LEU A 34 1.31 -85.34 6.09
N GLU A 35 0.81 -85.40 7.31
CA GLU A 35 0.70 -84.26 8.22
C GLU A 35 2.08 -83.63 8.51
N ASN A 36 3.08 -84.46 8.81
CA ASN A 36 4.46 -84.03 9.01
C ASN A 36 5.08 -83.39 7.75
N SER A 37 4.59 -83.74 6.55
CA SER A 37 5.06 -83.15 5.30
C SER A 37 4.30 -81.89 4.91
N ILE A 38 3.00 -81.77 5.23
CA ILE A 38 2.14 -80.68 4.77
C ILE A 38 2.25 -79.44 5.67
N ILE A 39 2.34 -79.64 6.99
CA ILE A 39 2.41 -78.52 7.95
C ILE A 39 3.61 -77.59 7.69
N PRO A 40 4.85 -78.08 7.46
CA PRO A 40 5.98 -77.21 7.18
C PRO A 40 5.81 -76.40 5.89
N VAL A 41 5.21 -77.01 4.85
CA VAL A 41 4.95 -76.35 3.56
C VAL A 41 3.94 -75.22 3.74
N HIS A 42 2.86 -75.44 4.49
CA HIS A 42 1.91 -74.36 4.79
C HIS A 42 2.58 -73.22 5.57
N LYS A 43 3.39 -73.55 6.57
CA LYS A 43 4.12 -72.54 7.35
C LYS A 43 5.11 -71.74 6.50
N GLN A 44 5.81 -72.40 5.57
CA GLN A 44 6.71 -71.74 4.63
C GLN A 44 5.94 -70.85 3.64
N THR A 45 4.79 -71.31 3.17
CA THR A 45 3.90 -70.55 2.26
C THR A 45 3.37 -69.29 2.94
N GLU A 46 2.94 -69.40 4.20
CA GLU A 46 2.47 -68.27 5.01
C GLU A 46 3.59 -67.24 5.25
N ASN A 47 4.81 -67.70 5.52
CA ASN A 47 5.96 -66.80 5.66
C ASN A 47 6.30 -66.08 4.35
N LEU A 48 6.19 -66.76 3.20
CA LEU A 48 6.37 -66.13 1.89
C LEU A 48 5.30 -65.06 1.63
N GLN A 49 4.04 -65.33 1.97
CA GLN A 49 2.96 -64.35 1.84
C GLN A 49 3.21 -63.11 2.71
N ARG A 50 3.62 -63.29 3.98
CA ARG A 50 3.99 -62.15 4.84
C ARG A 50 5.15 -61.35 4.28
N LEU A 51 6.16 -62.01 3.71
CA LEU A 51 7.29 -61.33 3.10
C LEU A 51 6.84 -60.53 1.87
N GLN A 52 5.98 -61.11 1.04
CA GLN A 52 5.40 -60.43 -0.11
C GLN A 52 4.60 -59.18 0.31
N GLU A 53 3.73 -59.29 1.31
CA GLU A 53 3.01 -58.13 1.84
C GLU A 53 3.94 -57.01 2.35
N ASN A 54 5.06 -57.37 2.98
CA ASN A 54 6.04 -56.40 3.45
C ASN A 54 6.75 -55.69 2.29
N VAL A 55 7.07 -56.43 1.22
CA VAL A 55 7.66 -55.86 0.00
C VAL A 55 6.65 -54.93 -0.68
N ASP A 56 5.39 -55.34 -0.82
CA ASP A 56 4.35 -54.53 -1.45
C ASP A 56 4.07 -53.24 -0.66
N ARG A 57 4.05 -53.30 0.68
CA ARG A 57 3.96 -52.10 1.52
C ARG A 57 5.17 -51.17 1.35
N THR A 58 6.37 -51.74 1.25
CA THR A 58 7.60 -50.96 1.09
C THR A 58 7.63 -50.28 -0.28
N LEU A 59 7.25 -50.99 -1.35
CA LEU A 59 7.10 -50.43 -2.69
C LEU A 59 6.06 -49.30 -2.70
N PHE A 60 4.90 -49.50 -2.06
CA PHE A 60 3.88 -48.46 -1.95
C PHE A 60 4.40 -47.19 -1.26
N CYS A 61 5.15 -47.35 -0.15
CA CYS A 61 5.77 -46.22 0.53
C CYS A 61 6.83 -45.51 -0.34
N LEU A 62 7.63 -46.28 -1.10
CA LEU A 62 8.64 -45.73 -2.00
C LEU A 62 8.02 -44.97 -3.17
N ASP A 63 6.98 -45.50 -3.81
CA ASP A 63 6.24 -44.81 -4.88
C ASP A 63 5.65 -43.48 -4.39
N HIS A 64 5.16 -43.46 -3.15
CA HIS A 64 4.68 -42.23 -2.53
C HIS A 64 5.83 -41.22 -2.31
N VAL A 65 7.01 -41.64 -1.84
CA VAL A 65 8.20 -40.75 -1.70
C VAL A 65 8.70 -40.25 -3.05
N ILE A 66 8.74 -41.12 -4.07
CA ILE A 66 9.14 -40.76 -5.44
C ILE A 66 8.20 -39.71 -6.03
N SER A 67 6.90 -39.79 -5.72
CA SER A 67 5.92 -38.78 -6.13
C SER A 67 6.24 -37.40 -5.57
N TYR A 68 6.64 -37.30 -4.29
CA TYR A 68 7.05 -36.02 -3.69
C TYR A 68 8.32 -35.45 -4.32
N HIS A 69 9.25 -36.30 -4.77
CA HIS A 69 10.48 -35.85 -5.42
C HIS A 69 10.25 -35.24 -6.81
N HIS A 70 9.29 -35.76 -7.59
CA HIS A 70 8.93 -35.17 -8.89
C HIS A 70 8.27 -33.80 -8.70
N VAL A 71 7.31 -33.71 -7.77
CA VAL A 71 6.66 -32.45 -7.40
C VAL A 71 7.69 -31.42 -6.90
N ALA A 72 8.64 -31.83 -6.06
CA ALA A 72 9.72 -30.96 -5.58
C ALA A 72 10.65 -30.43 -6.70
N LYS A 73 10.91 -31.24 -7.73
CA LYS A 73 11.75 -30.86 -8.86
C LYS A 73 11.04 -29.91 -9.83
N ASP A 74 9.77 -30.18 -10.11
CA ASP A 74 8.94 -29.35 -10.98
C ASP A 74 8.66 -27.99 -10.33
N THR A 75 8.42 -27.99 -9.01
CA THR A 75 8.25 -26.75 -8.20
C THR A 75 9.53 -25.92 -8.11
N ASP A 76 10.72 -26.50 -7.90
CA ASP A 76 11.97 -25.74 -7.83
C ASP A 76 12.31 -25.03 -9.16
N LYS A 77 11.89 -25.61 -10.29
CA LYS A 77 12.02 -24.98 -11.61
C LYS A 77 11.09 -23.77 -11.74
N ILE A 78 9.83 -23.91 -11.35
CA ILE A 78 8.81 -22.84 -11.44
C ILE A 78 9.10 -21.70 -10.46
N ILE A 79 9.56 -22.01 -9.24
CA ILE A 79 9.98 -21.01 -8.24
C ILE A 79 11.13 -20.14 -8.76
N LYS A 80 12.05 -20.71 -9.55
CA LYS A 80 13.16 -19.96 -10.18
C LYS A 80 12.71 -19.06 -11.33
N GLU A 81 11.56 -19.34 -11.96
CA GLU A 81 11.07 -18.62 -13.14
C GLU A 81 10.15 -17.44 -12.80
N GLY A 82 9.67 -17.31 -11.54
CA GLY A 82 9.24 -16.03 -10.96
C GLY A 82 8.09 -15.30 -11.67
N THR A 83 7.03 -16.00 -12.09
CA THR A 83 5.86 -15.36 -12.73
C THR A 83 4.55 -15.56 -11.98
N VAL A 84 3.73 -14.50 -12.02
CA VAL A 84 2.46 -14.16 -11.33
C VAL A 84 1.46 -15.30 -11.03
N ASP A 85 1.48 -16.42 -11.76
CA ASP A 85 0.68 -17.62 -11.43
C ASP A 85 1.22 -18.42 -10.23
N LEU A 86 2.38 -18.02 -9.74
CA LEU A 86 3.06 -18.58 -8.57
C LEU A 86 2.14 -18.55 -7.34
N ILE A 87 1.36 -17.50 -7.09
CA ILE A 87 0.55 -17.38 -5.86
C ILE A 87 -0.54 -18.47 -5.77
N ARG A 88 -1.27 -18.75 -6.87
CA ARG A 88 -2.30 -19.81 -6.90
C ARG A 88 -1.71 -21.22 -6.81
N PHE A 89 -0.60 -21.46 -7.49
CA PHE A 89 0.06 -22.76 -7.50
C PHE A 89 0.79 -23.06 -6.18
N LEU A 90 1.44 -22.04 -5.60
CA LEU A 90 2.03 -22.09 -4.27
C LEU A 90 0.94 -22.43 -3.24
N LEU A 91 -0.22 -21.78 -3.25
CA LEU A 91 -1.30 -22.05 -2.29
C LEU A 91 -1.78 -23.52 -2.32
N HIS A 92 -1.80 -24.16 -3.49
CA HIS A 92 -2.23 -25.56 -3.65
C HIS A 92 -1.14 -26.58 -3.26
N VAL A 93 0.14 -26.30 -3.52
CA VAL A 93 1.25 -27.22 -3.24
C VAL A 93 1.82 -27.04 -1.83
N PHE A 94 1.75 -25.84 -1.25
CA PHE A 94 2.32 -25.54 0.07
C PHE A 94 1.62 -26.21 1.25
N GLN A 95 0.41 -26.73 1.05
CA GLN A 95 -0.31 -27.41 2.12
C GLN A 95 0.36 -28.73 2.58
N LYS A 96 1.43 -29.19 1.90
CA LYS A 96 2.06 -30.49 2.21
C LYS A 96 3.58 -30.56 2.31
N VAL A 97 4.36 -29.55 1.91
CA VAL A 97 5.84 -29.66 1.96
C VAL A 97 6.47 -28.40 2.54
N ARG A 98 7.26 -28.63 3.59
CA ARG A 98 8.04 -27.66 4.37
C ARG A 98 9.08 -26.97 3.47
N PHE A 99 8.70 -25.87 2.81
CA PHE A 99 9.60 -25.11 1.93
C PHE A 99 9.98 -23.76 2.55
N GLU A 100 11.06 -23.74 3.31
CA GLU A 100 11.60 -22.53 3.95
C GLU A 100 12.02 -21.45 2.94
N LYS A 101 12.44 -21.84 1.73
CA LYS A 101 12.88 -20.92 0.66
C LYS A 101 11.73 -20.14 0.02
N GLY A 102 10.54 -20.73 -0.08
CA GLY A 102 9.40 -20.02 -0.64
C GLY A 102 8.72 -19.08 0.36
N LYS A 103 8.90 -19.30 1.68
CA LYS A 103 8.52 -18.33 2.71
C LYS A 103 9.32 -17.03 2.60
N GLU A 104 10.64 -17.13 2.43
CA GLU A 104 11.49 -15.96 2.19
C GLU A 104 11.07 -15.21 0.91
N GLN A 105 10.71 -15.94 -0.15
CA GLN A 105 10.23 -15.32 -1.38
C GLN A 105 8.90 -14.58 -1.18
N LEU A 106 8.00 -15.09 -0.33
CA LEU A 106 6.74 -14.40 0.00
C LEU A 106 6.98 -13.06 0.71
N GLU A 107 7.93 -13.00 1.66
CA GLU A 107 8.29 -11.73 2.32
C GLU A 107 8.89 -10.73 1.32
N VAL A 108 9.74 -11.22 0.40
CA VAL A 108 10.33 -10.40 -0.67
C VAL A 108 9.24 -9.86 -1.60
N GLU A 109 8.30 -10.70 -2.04
CA GLU A 109 7.18 -10.28 -2.90
C GLU A 109 6.23 -9.33 -2.17
N PHE A 110 5.90 -9.57 -0.90
CA PHE A 110 5.10 -8.65 -0.07
C PHE A 110 5.73 -7.25 -0.05
N ARG A 111 7.03 -7.18 0.22
CA ARG A 111 7.80 -5.93 0.19
C ARG A 111 7.79 -5.32 -1.22
N ALA A 112 7.98 -6.11 -2.27
CA ALA A 112 8.04 -5.64 -3.65
C ALA A 112 6.71 -5.04 -4.10
N LEU A 113 5.58 -5.71 -3.83
CA LEU A 113 4.24 -5.23 -4.15
C LEU A 113 3.96 -3.90 -3.44
N LEU A 114 4.18 -3.84 -2.12
CA LEU A 114 3.97 -2.60 -1.36
C LEU A 114 4.86 -1.46 -1.84
N THR A 115 6.15 -1.72 -2.08
CA THR A 115 7.10 -0.69 -2.54
C THR A 115 6.74 -0.18 -3.94
N ARG A 116 6.27 -1.07 -4.82
CA ARG A 116 5.95 -0.74 -6.22
C ARG A 116 4.66 0.08 -6.31
N TYR A 117 3.63 -0.31 -5.57
CA TYR A 117 2.27 0.23 -5.73
C TYR A 117 1.86 1.25 -4.68
N SER A 118 2.47 1.28 -3.49
CA SER A 118 2.18 2.35 -2.52
C SER A 118 2.76 3.67 -3.05
N LYS A 119 1.91 4.60 -3.46
CA LYS A 119 2.30 5.95 -3.92
C LYS A 119 1.80 7.00 -2.93
N PRO A 120 2.48 8.15 -2.79
CA PRO A 120 1.95 9.26 -2.01
C PRO A 120 0.66 9.75 -2.67
N VAL A 121 -0.34 10.09 -1.85
CA VAL A 121 -1.62 10.61 -2.31
C VAL A 121 -1.40 12.04 -2.85
N PRO A 122 -1.83 12.34 -4.10
CA PRO A 122 -1.73 13.67 -4.68
C PRO A 122 -2.49 14.74 -3.88
N PRO A 123 -1.98 15.99 -3.79
CA PRO A 123 -2.63 17.09 -3.07
C PRO A 123 -4.10 17.32 -3.44
N VAL A 124 -4.44 17.22 -4.72
CA VAL A 124 -5.82 17.44 -5.22
C VAL A 124 -6.79 16.43 -4.61
N LEU A 125 -6.44 15.13 -4.61
CA LEU A 125 -7.29 14.08 -4.04
C LEU A 125 -7.43 14.23 -2.52
N ILE A 126 -6.40 14.72 -1.84
CA ILE A 126 -6.47 15.03 -0.41
C ILE A 126 -7.45 16.17 -0.15
N LEU A 127 -7.39 17.24 -0.95
CA LEU A 127 -8.29 18.37 -0.81
C LEU A 127 -9.75 17.99 -1.11
N ASP A 128 -9.98 17.17 -2.13
CA ASP A 128 -11.31 16.62 -2.44
C ASP A 128 -11.86 15.78 -1.27
N ALA A 129 -11.01 14.97 -0.63
CA ALA A 129 -11.39 14.14 0.53
C ALA A 129 -11.62 14.95 1.83
N ILE A 130 -11.04 16.14 1.94
CA ILE A 130 -11.28 17.06 3.07
C ILE A 130 -12.52 17.93 2.82
N GLY A 131 -12.76 18.33 1.56
CA GLY A 131 -13.84 19.24 1.17
C GLY A 131 -15.18 18.56 0.85
N GLY A 132 -15.25 17.23 0.84
CA GLY A 132 -16.52 16.51 0.72
C GLY A 132 -17.40 16.75 1.95
N ASP A 133 -18.62 17.23 1.74
CA ASP A 133 -19.61 17.46 2.80
C ASP A 133 -19.82 16.17 3.63
N GLU A 134 -19.58 16.26 4.94
CA GLU A 134 -19.75 15.16 5.90
C GLU A 134 -21.21 14.67 6.03
N GLU A 135 -22.15 15.31 5.33
CA GLU A 135 -23.59 15.01 5.32
C GLU A 135 -24.03 13.97 4.27
N LEU A 136 -23.20 13.70 3.25
CA LEU A 136 -23.44 12.60 2.32
C LEU A 136 -22.64 11.39 2.79
N GLU A 137 -23.35 10.32 3.17
CA GLU A 137 -22.86 8.99 3.58
C GLU A 137 -22.01 8.24 2.52
N GLY A 138 -21.41 8.96 1.56
CA GLY A 138 -20.40 8.44 0.64
C GLY A 138 -19.02 8.76 1.19
N GLU A 139 -18.50 7.89 2.07
CA GLU A 139 -17.10 7.88 2.49
C GLU A 139 -16.20 7.96 1.25
N VAL A 140 -15.51 9.09 1.05
CA VAL A 140 -14.51 9.21 -0.03
C VAL A 140 -13.35 8.30 0.35
N THR A 141 -13.40 7.07 -0.13
CA THR A 141 -12.36 6.07 0.10
C THR A 141 -11.16 6.39 -0.79
N LEU A 142 -10.04 6.80 -0.18
CA LEU A 142 -8.79 6.94 -0.91
C LEU A 142 -8.25 5.54 -1.24
N GLU A 143 -8.26 5.19 -2.53
CA GLU A 143 -7.67 3.94 -3.00
C GLU A 143 -6.14 4.01 -2.94
N HIS A 144 -5.56 3.22 -2.03
CA HIS A 144 -4.11 3.21 -1.78
C HIS A 144 -3.34 2.21 -2.64
N LEU A 145 -4.01 1.15 -3.08
CA LEU A 145 -3.47 0.04 -3.84
C LEU A 145 -4.52 -0.40 -4.88
N PRO A 146 -4.10 -0.84 -6.09
CA PRO A 146 -5.02 -1.48 -7.01
C PRO A 146 -5.63 -2.76 -6.40
N GLU A 147 -6.92 -3.01 -6.62
CA GLU A 147 -7.65 -4.13 -6.00
C GLU A 147 -6.94 -5.48 -6.16
N ALA A 148 -6.45 -5.81 -7.36
CA ALA A 148 -5.72 -7.06 -7.59
C ALA A 148 -4.46 -7.18 -6.70
N VAL A 149 -3.73 -6.08 -6.52
CA VAL A 149 -2.53 -6.03 -5.68
C VAL A 149 -2.90 -6.12 -4.20
N LEU A 150 -3.99 -5.48 -3.79
CA LEU A 150 -4.50 -5.57 -2.43
C LEU A 150 -4.82 -7.03 -2.05
N GLN A 151 -5.55 -7.74 -2.92
CA GLN A 151 -5.87 -9.15 -2.69
C GLN A 151 -4.61 -10.02 -2.60
N ASP A 152 -3.61 -9.79 -3.45
CA ASP A 152 -2.33 -10.51 -3.38
C ASP A 152 -1.61 -10.22 -2.04
N VAL A 153 -1.57 -8.96 -1.61
CA VAL A 153 -0.95 -8.54 -0.35
C VAL A 153 -1.66 -9.13 0.87
N ILE A 154 -3.00 -9.14 0.89
CA ILE A 154 -3.81 -9.79 1.94
C ILE A 154 -3.51 -11.29 1.99
N CYS A 155 -3.49 -11.95 0.84
CA CYS A 155 -3.21 -13.38 0.74
C CYS A 155 -1.81 -13.71 1.30
N ILE A 156 -0.79 -12.95 0.89
CA ILE A 156 0.58 -13.14 1.38
C ILE A 156 0.66 -12.84 2.88
N ALA A 157 0.05 -11.76 3.36
CA ALA A 157 0.03 -11.42 4.79
C ALA A 157 -0.59 -12.54 5.64
N GLY A 158 -1.74 -13.07 5.23
CA GLY A 158 -2.37 -14.21 5.91
C GLY A 158 -1.44 -15.43 5.97
N TRP A 159 -0.71 -15.70 4.89
CA TRP A 159 0.28 -16.78 4.86
C TRP A 159 1.47 -16.54 5.80
N LEU A 160 1.99 -15.32 5.84
CA LEU A 160 3.11 -14.94 6.71
C LEU A 160 2.71 -14.94 8.20
N VAL A 161 1.45 -14.68 8.51
CA VAL A 161 0.94 -14.77 9.89
C VAL A 161 0.89 -16.21 10.37
N GLU A 162 0.39 -17.12 9.55
CA GLU A 162 0.19 -18.52 9.92
C GLU A 162 1.50 -19.34 9.86
N TYR A 163 2.37 -19.04 8.88
CA TYR A 163 3.52 -19.89 8.56
C TYR A 163 4.86 -19.15 8.49
N GLY A 164 4.88 -17.83 8.71
CA GLY A 164 6.10 -17.01 8.70
C GLY A 164 7.06 -17.36 9.82
N ARG A 165 8.36 -17.09 9.63
CA ARG A 165 9.38 -17.31 10.67
C ARG A 165 9.31 -16.28 11.78
N ASN A 166 8.91 -15.07 11.43
CA ASN A 166 8.77 -13.91 12.31
C ASN A 166 7.61 -13.03 11.80
N GLN A 167 7.35 -11.93 12.50
CA GLN A 167 6.32 -10.97 12.14
C GLN A 167 6.92 -9.68 11.55
N ASP A 168 8.15 -9.73 11.02
CA ASP A 168 8.87 -8.55 10.52
C ASP A 168 8.21 -7.94 9.28
N PHE A 169 7.39 -8.69 8.56
CA PHE A 169 6.60 -8.16 7.45
C PHE A 169 5.68 -7.02 7.90
N MET A 170 5.20 -7.01 9.15
CA MET A 170 4.42 -5.90 9.70
C MET A 170 5.28 -4.65 9.86
N ASN A 171 6.55 -4.81 10.23
CA ASN A 171 7.53 -3.73 10.27
C ASN A 171 7.76 -3.14 8.88
N VAL A 172 7.92 -4.00 7.88
CA VAL A 172 8.04 -3.59 6.48
C VAL A 172 6.79 -2.84 6.01
N TYR A 173 5.60 -3.34 6.34
CA TYR A 173 4.33 -2.70 6.01
C TYR A 173 4.27 -1.28 6.56
N PHE A 174 4.36 -1.09 7.89
CA PHE A 174 4.19 0.24 8.46
C PHE A 174 5.30 1.20 8.03
N GLN A 175 6.53 0.73 7.80
CA GLN A 175 7.63 1.59 7.32
C GLN A 175 7.34 2.15 5.92
N ILE A 176 6.90 1.28 5.00
CA ILE A 176 6.55 1.70 3.64
C ILE A 176 5.37 2.66 3.69
N ARG A 177 4.26 2.28 4.35
CA ARG A 177 3.05 3.11 4.43
C ARG A 177 3.30 4.45 5.12
N SER A 178 4.02 4.47 6.25
CA SER A 178 4.42 5.69 6.95
C SER A 178 5.21 6.66 6.06
N SER A 179 6.16 6.13 5.26
CA SER A 179 6.91 6.95 4.30
C SER A 179 6.01 7.58 3.24
N GLN A 180 4.96 6.89 2.79
CA GLN A 180 4.05 7.42 1.77
C GLN A 180 3.06 8.42 2.36
N LEU A 181 2.57 8.18 3.58
CA LEU A 181 1.78 9.13 4.35
C LEU A 181 2.54 10.45 4.57
N ASP A 182 3.79 10.39 5.04
CA ASP A 182 4.64 11.57 5.26
C ASP A 182 4.91 12.34 3.95
N ARG A 183 5.18 11.63 2.85
CA ARG A 183 5.34 12.24 1.52
C ARG A 183 4.06 12.91 1.02
N SER A 184 2.89 12.36 1.33
CA SER A 184 1.59 12.92 0.94
C SER A 184 1.36 14.27 1.63
N ILE A 185 1.59 14.33 2.95
CA ILE A 185 1.50 15.57 3.74
C ILE A 185 2.53 16.61 3.28
N LYS A 186 3.78 16.20 3.04
CA LYS A 186 4.82 17.09 2.50
C LYS A 186 4.46 17.63 1.11
N GLY A 187 3.92 16.77 0.24
CA GLY A 187 3.44 17.15 -1.08
C GLY A 187 2.31 18.18 -1.04
N LEU A 188 1.37 18.02 -0.10
CA LEU A 188 0.30 18.98 0.12
C LEU A 188 0.83 20.33 0.61
N LYS A 189 1.72 20.34 1.59
CA LYS A 189 2.36 21.59 2.06
C LYS A 189 3.07 22.34 0.93
N GLU A 190 3.80 21.59 0.11
CA GLU A 190 4.52 22.13 -1.04
C GLU A 190 3.56 22.69 -2.11
N HIS A 191 2.40 22.07 -2.30
CA HIS A 191 1.35 22.57 -3.20
C HIS A 191 0.85 23.95 -2.78
N PHE A 192 0.56 24.17 -1.48
CA PHE A 192 0.19 25.49 -0.98
C PHE A 192 1.30 26.51 -1.17
N ARG A 193 2.55 26.16 -0.83
CA ARG A 193 3.70 27.07 -1.01
C ARG A 193 3.88 27.52 -2.45
N LYS A 194 3.70 26.62 -3.43
CA LYS A 194 3.82 26.93 -4.87
C LYS A 194 2.64 27.76 -5.37
N ASN A 195 1.42 27.43 -4.98
CA ASN A 195 0.23 28.16 -5.42
C ASN A 195 0.23 29.59 -4.86
N SER A 196 0.68 29.78 -3.62
CA SER A 196 0.82 31.11 -3.01
C SER A 196 1.91 31.95 -3.67
N ALA A 197 3.00 31.33 -4.14
CA ALA A 197 4.03 32.02 -4.92
C ALA A 197 3.56 32.38 -6.36
N SER A 198 2.58 31.65 -6.89
CA SER A 198 1.99 31.95 -8.21
C SER A 198 0.91 33.05 -8.16
N SER A 199 0.46 33.44 -6.96
CA SER A 199 -0.53 34.51 -6.75
C SER A 199 -0.09 35.90 -7.26
N ALA A 200 1.20 36.09 -7.61
CA ALA A 200 1.64 37.28 -8.34
C ALA A 200 1.10 37.36 -9.79
N LEU A 201 0.53 36.27 -10.33
CA LEU A 201 -0.09 36.22 -11.65
C LEU A 201 -1.26 35.22 -11.61
N LEU A 202 -2.48 35.68 -11.36
CA LEU A 202 -3.66 35.47 -12.23
C LEU A 202 -4.98 35.71 -11.47
N TYR A 203 -5.75 36.64 -12.04
CA TYR A 203 -7.19 36.80 -11.86
C TYR A 203 -7.94 35.49 -12.20
N SER A 204 -9.06 35.27 -11.51
CA SER A 204 -10.01 34.15 -11.58
C SER A 204 -10.20 33.42 -12.92
N PRO A 205 -10.36 32.09 -12.94
CA PRO A 205 -10.97 31.41 -14.08
C PRO A 205 -12.48 31.65 -14.02
N ALA A 206 -12.95 32.61 -14.82
CA ALA A 206 -14.37 32.77 -15.08
C ALA A 206 -14.96 31.48 -15.68
N VAL A 207 -16.07 31.07 -15.08
CA VAL A 207 -17.00 30.02 -15.48
C VAL A 207 -17.23 30.02 -17.00
N GLN A 208 -16.83 28.95 -17.69
CA GLN A 208 -17.32 28.65 -19.04
C GLN A 208 -18.39 27.57 -18.95
N THR A 209 -19.64 28.01 -19.07
CA THR A 209 -20.82 27.16 -19.24
C THR A 209 -20.75 26.43 -20.58
N LYS A 210 -20.91 25.11 -20.54
CA LYS A 210 -21.09 24.29 -21.73
C LYS A 210 -22.46 24.55 -22.36
N ARG A 211 -22.50 24.69 -23.69
CA ARG A 211 -23.62 24.24 -24.53
C ARG A 211 -23.09 23.47 -25.75
N LYS A 212 -23.90 22.50 -26.17
CA LYS A 212 -23.59 21.23 -26.82
C LYS A 212 -24.24 21.14 -28.22
N ASP A 213 -23.53 20.50 -29.17
CA ASP A 213 -23.91 19.85 -30.45
C ASP A 213 -24.57 20.69 -31.57
N THR A 214 -24.27 20.54 -32.87
CA THR A 214 -24.13 19.32 -33.71
C THR A 214 -23.36 19.60 -35.05
N PRO A 215 -22.98 18.57 -35.86
CA PRO A 215 -21.88 18.62 -36.83
C PRO A 215 -22.29 18.59 -38.31
N THR A 216 -21.46 19.15 -39.21
CA THR A 216 -21.28 18.78 -40.64
C THR A 216 -20.12 19.64 -41.19
N LYS A 217 -19.27 19.29 -42.17
CA LYS A 217 -18.80 18.07 -42.84
C LYS A 217 -17.71 18.59 -43.82
N LYS A 218 -16.57 17.90 -43.91
CA LYS A 218 -15.55 17.93 -45.01
C LYS A 218 -14.59 19.14 -45.09
N VAL A 219 -13.36 19.08 -45.63
CA VAL A 219 -12.29 18.08 -45.90
C VAL A 219 -11.03 18.93 -46.20
N PRO A 220 -9.80 18.48 -45.85
CA PRO A 220 -8.57 19.28 -45.88
C PRO A 220 -7.79 19.22 -47.20
N LYS A 221 -7.10 20.31 -47.60
CA LYS A 221 -5.90 20.30 -48.49
C LYS A 221 -4.98 21.51 -48.28
N ARG A 222 -3.72 21.25 -47.89
CA ARG A 222 -2.49 22.03 -48.20
C ARG A 222 -1.90 21.47 -49.52
N PRO A 223 -0.73 21.88 -50.08
CA PRO A 223 0.07 23.13 -50.03
C PRO A 223 0.66 23.55 -51.42
N GLY A 224 1.51 24.59 -51.46
CA GLY A 224 2.49 24.89 -52.54
C GLY A 224 2.26 26.25 -53.21
N HIS A 225 3.23 27.06 -53.65
CA HIS A 225 4.68 26.89 -53.89
C HIS A 225 5.26 28.30 -54.23
N VAL A 226 6.38 28.72 -53.60
CA VAL A 226 7.62 29.40 -54.11
C VAL A 226 7.42 30.65 -55.04
N THR A 227 8.11 31.80 -54.97
CA THR A 227 9.57 32.01 -55.17
C THR A 227 9.88 33.53 -55.20
N LEU A 228 10.98 33.96 -54.53
CA LEU A 228 11.91 35.10 -54.79
C LEU A 228 11.33 36.54 -54.87
N ILE A 229 11.94 37.60 -54.32
CA ILE A 229 13.23 38.22 -54.65
C ILE A 229 13.56 39.27 -53.54
N SER A 230 14.83 39.41 -53.17
CA SER A 230 15.46 40.64 -52.59
C SER A 230 16.66 41.03 -53.50
N PRO A 231 17.36 42.19 -53.43
CA PRO A 231 17.35 43.33 -52.47
C PRO A 231 17.52 44.75 -53.17
N PRO A 232 18.27 45.79 -52.68
CA PRO A 232 17.79 47.13 -52.25
C PRO A 232 18.57 48.30 -52.96
N PRO A 233 18.98 49.45 -52.36
CA PRO A 233 18.41 50.45 -51.41
C PRO A 233 18.43 51.92 -51.97
N LEU A 234 17.97 52.94 -51.21
CA LEU A 234 18.63 54.25 -50.94
C LEU A 234 17.67 55.41 -50.58
N ASN A 235 18.01 56.09 -49.47
CA ASN A 235 17.90 57.55 -49.16
C ASN A 235 16.57 58.31 -49.31
N GLN A 236 16.30 59.44 -48.64
CA GLN A 236 16.71 60.15 -47.43
C GLN A 236 15.80 61.41 -47.46
N SER A 237 15.19 61.81 -46.33
CA SER A 237 14.81 63.19 -45.94
C SER A 237 13.73 63.07 -44.84
N GLY A 238 13.99 63.34 -43.57
CA GLY A 238 14.51 64.59 -43.04
C GLY A 238 13.32 65.49 -42.72
N TYR A 239 12.97 65.65 -41.43
CA TYR A 239 12.43 66.86 -40.79
C TYR A 239 12.27 66.60 -39.28
N ASP A 240 12.96 67.42 -38.50
CA ASP A 240 12.89 67.56 -37.05
C ASP A 240 11.55 68.17 -36.60
N HIS A 241 11.03 67.73 -35.45
CA HIS A 241 10.63 68.62 -34.34
C HIS A 241 10.19 67.83 -33.09
N GLU A 242 10.83 68.14 -31.97
CA GLU A 242 10.48 67.71 -30.60
C GLU A 242 9.54 68.77 -29.92
N PRO A 243 9.09 68.65 -28.64
CA PRO A 243 7.70 68.35 -28.27
C PRO A 243 7.01 69.42 -27.39
N ARG A 244 5.67 69.44 -27.38
CA ARG A 244 4.78 70.06 -26.35
C ARG A 244 3.35 69.73 -26.78
N GLY A 245 2.42 69.24 -25.98
CA GLY A 245 2.27 69.18 -24.54
C GLY A 245 0.79 69.46 -24.28
N VAL A 246 -0.01 68.46 -23.85
CA VAL A 246 -1.34 68.69 -23.27
C VAL A 246 -1.56 67.66 -22.17
N LYS A 247 -1.72 68.21 -20.97
CA LYS A 247 -2.01 67.54 -19.71
C LYS A 247 -3.50 67.20 -19.62
N HIS A 248 -3.82 66.03 -19.11
CA HIS A 248 -5.04 65.74 -18.34
C HIS A 248 -4.61 64.70 -17.29
N LEU A 249 -4.26 65.09 -16.06
CA LEU A 249 -5.13 65.38 -14.91
C LEU A 249 -6.17 64.27 -14.64
N SER A 250 -5.75 63.31 -13.82
CA SER A 250 -6.56 62.81 -12.71
C SER A 250 -5.62 62.51 -11.54
N ASP A 251 -5.90 63.18 -10.43
CA ASP A 251 -5.04 63.39 -9.28
C ASP A 251 -4.57 62.13 -8.57
N ALA A 252 -3.31 62.21 -8.16
CA ALA A 252 -2.74 61.42 -7.09
C ALA A 252 -3.38 61.84 -5.76
N LEU A 253 -4.17 60.93 -5.18
CA LEU A 253 -4.21 60.78 -3.74
C LEU A 253 -3.40 59.53 -3.40
N THR A 254 -2.08 59.69 -3.37
CA THR A 254 -1.22 58.83 -2.56
C THR A 254 -1.52 59.13 -1.10
N ASP A 255 -2.56 58.50 -0.55
CA ASP A 255 -2.63 58.31 0.88
C ASP A 255 -1.70 57.16 1.25
N LYS A 256 -0.67 57.50 2.01
CA LYS A 256 0.36 56.58 2.48
C LYS A 256 -0.20 55.78 3.65
N HIS A 257 -0.85 54.65 3.39
CA HIS A 257 -1.08 53.63 4.40
C HIS A 257 -0.89 52.24 3.81
N GLY A 258 -0.07 51.42 4.50
CA GLY A 258 -0.10 49.96 4.38
C GLY A 258 1.01 49.30 3.58
N ALA A 259 2.27 49.43 4.02
CA ALA A 259 3.33 48.50 3.62
C ALA A 259 3.24 47.13 4.35
N SER A 260 2.07 46.76 4.91
CA SER A 260 1.87 45.53 5.70
C SER A 260 1.18 44.38 4.96
N ALA A 261 0.47 44.65 3.85
CA ALA A 261 -0.37 43.63 3.20
C ALA A 261 0.40 42.35 2.78
N GLY A 262 1.63 42.49 2.28
CA GLY A 262 2.42 41.34 1.83
C GLY A 262 3.01 40.44 2.93
N LYS A 263 2.96 40.85 4.21
CA LYS A 263 3.43 40.00 5.33
C LYS A 263 2.27 39.23 5.97
N ASP A 264 1.10 39.85 6.05
CA ASP A 264 -0.11 39.20 6.56
C ASP A 264 -0.58 38.10 5.60
N ASP A 265 -0.58 38.36 4.29
CA ASP A 265 -0.94 37.36 3.26
C ASP A 265 -0.03 36.10 3.29
N VAL A 266 1.25 36.27 3.63
CA VAL A 266 2.21 35.16 3.73
C VAL A 266 1.95 34.34 4.99
N MET A 267 1.63 34.98 6.11
CA MET A 267 1.29 34.30 7.34
C MET A 267 -0.04 33.56 7.23
N ASP A 268 -1.05 34.17 6.62
CA ASP A 268 -2.36 33.54 6.39
C ASP A 268 -2.23 32.29 5.52
N VAL A 269 -1.38 32.33 4.48
CA VAL A 269 -1.02 31.15 3.68
C VAL A 269 -0.36 30.05 4.51
N GLU A 270 0.54 30.40 5.45
CA GLU A 270 1.20 29.41 6.30
C GLU A 270 0.24 28.77 7.30
N ILE A 271 -0.68 29.58 7.87
CA ILE A 271 -1.74 29.12 8.76
C ILE A 271 -2.70 28.20 7.99
N ASP A 272 -3.20 28.63 6.83
CA ASP A 272 -4.09 27.83 5.97
C ASP A 272 -3.43 26.51 5.55
N SER A 273 -2.17 26.57 5.13
CA SER A 273 -1.41 25.37 4.76
C SER A 273 -1.31 24.41 5.95
N TYR A 274 -1.12 24.91 7.17
CA TYR A 274 -1.01 24.10 8.37
C TYR A 274 -2.35 23.47 8.79
N ILE A 275 -3.45 24.24 8.75
CA ILE A 275 -4.80 23.73 9.00
C ILE A 275 -5.13 22.59 8.02
N HIS A 276 -4.89 22.81 6.73
CA HIS A 276 -5.09 21.77 5.72
C HIS A 276 -4.19 20.55 5.94
N CYS A 277 -2.94 20.73 6.40
CA CYS A 277 -2.06 19.60 6.72
C CYS A 277 -2.57 18.79 7.93
N ILE A 278 -3.19 19.43 8.93
CA ILE A 278 -3.81 18.71 10.06
C ILE A 278 -5.03 17.92 9.57
N SER A 279 -5.94 18.55 8.84
CA SER A 279 -7.13 17.88 8.30
C SER A 279 -6.75 16.72 7.37
N ALA A 280 -5.76 16.94 6.51
CA ALA A 280 -5.19 15.91 5.65
C ALA A 280 -4.60 14.76 6.44
N PHE A 281 -3.86 15.03 7.52
CA PHE A 281 -3.31 13.98 8.36
C PHE A 281 -4.41 13.10 8.95
N VAL A 282 -5.49 13.70 9.47
CA VAL A 282 -6.62 12.94 10.02
C VAL A 282 -7.26 12.05 8.95
N LYS A 283 -7.64 12.63 7.79
CA LYS A 283 -8.29 11.86 6.71
C LYS A 283 -7.39 10.76 6.14
N LEU A 284 -6.10 11.05 5.93
CA LEU A 284 -5.14 10.04 5.46
C LEU A 284 -4.88 8.96 6.51
N ALA A 285 -4.81 9.30 7.80
CA ALA A 285 -4.65 8.33 8.86
C ALA A 285 -5.87 7.40 9.00
N GLN A 286 -7.09 7.94 8.85
CA GLN A 286 -8.32 7.14 8.79
C GLN A 286 -8.28 6.15 7.63
N SER A 287 -7.90 6.62 6.45
CA SER A 287 -7.82 5.78 5.26
C SER A 287 -6.68 4.73 5.34
N GLU A 288 -5.54 5.07 5.93
CA GLU A 288 -4.47 4.09 6.24
C GLU A 288 -4.93 3.04 7.27
N TYR A 289 -5.75 3.44 8.25
CA TYR A 289 -6.32 2.51 9.22
C TYR A 289 -7.28 1.52 8.52
N ALA A 290 -8.14 2.00 7.62
CA ALA A 290 -9.02 1.14 6.83
C ALA A 290 -8.22 0.08 6.07
N LEU A 291 -7.22 0.50 5.28
CA LEU A 291 -6.32 -0.42 4.57
C LEU A 291 -5.60 -1.40 5.50
N LEU A 292 -5.12 -0.91 6.64
CA LEU A 292 -4.41 -1.72 7.63
C LEU A 292 -5.32 -2.81 8.21
N THR A 293 -6.60 -2.53 8.42
CA THR A 293 -7.53 -3.53 8.97
C THR A 293 -7.79 -4.70 8.03
N GLU A 294 -7.61 -4.50 6.72
CA GLU A 294 -7.73 -5.57 5.72
C GLU A 294 -6.48 -6.47 5.66
N ILE A 295 -5.29 -5.89 5.88
CA ILE A 295 -4.01 -6.59 5.67
C ILE A 295 -3.44 -7.17 6.97
N ILE A 296 -3.60 -6.46 8.10
CA ILE A 296 -2.93 -6.76 9.37
C ILE A 296 -3.90 -7.45 10.34
N PRO A 297 -3.50 -8.55 11.00
CA PRO A 297 -4.35 -9.25 11.97
C PRO A 297 -4.75 -8.36 13.15
N GLU A 298 -6.00 -8.51 13.61
CA GLU A 298 -6.65 -7.68 14.64
C GLU A 298 -5.76 -7.40 15.86
N HIS A 299 -5.13 -8.43 16.42
CA HIS A 299 -4.25 -8.29 17.59
C HIS A 299 -3.05 -7.36 17.40
N HIS A 300 -2.58 -7.17 16.16
CA HIS A 300 -1.41 -6.35 15.84
C HIS A 300 -1.79 -4.99 15.25
N GLN A 301 -3.06 -4.76 14.92
CA GLN A 301 -3.49 -3.56 14.20
C GLN A 301 -3.14 -2.28 14.96
N LYS A 302 -3.49 -2.20 16.25
CA LYS A 302 -3.21 -1.03 17.09
C LYS A 302 -1.72 -0.68 17.11
N LYS A 303 -0.87 -1.65 17.43
CA LYS A 303 0.59 -1.45 17.53
C LYS A 303 1.20 -1.03 16.19
N THR A 304 0.78 -1.67 15.11
CA THR A 304 1.25 -1.39 13.75
C THR A 304 0.80 0.00 13.30
N PHE A 305 -0.45 0.37 13.60
CA PHE A 305 -1.00 1.69 13.29
C PHE A 305 -0.29 2.79 14.08
N ASP A 306 -0.10 2.62 15.39
CA ASP A 306 0.64 3.57 16.23
C ASP A 306 2.05 3.84 15.65
N SER A 307 2.73 2.78 15.20
CA SER A 307 4.05 2.87 14.57
C SER A 307 3.99 3.55 13.20
N LEU A 308 2.94 3.31 12.40
CA LEU A 308 2.72 3.91 11.09
C LEU A 308 2.56 5.43 11.20
N ILE A 309 1.71 5.89 12.12
CA ILE A 309 1.39 7.33 12.24
C ILE A 309 2.47 8.11 12.99
N GLN A 310 3.31 7.46 13.81
CA GLN A 310 4.28 8.14 14.69
C GLN A 310 5.20 9.11 13.93
N GLY A 311 5.76 8.70 12.79
CA GLY A 311 6.69 9.51 12.00
C GLY A 311 6.05 10.81 11.47
N THR A 312 4.87 10.69 10.88
CA THR A 312 4.13 11.84 10.33
C THR A 312 3.55 12.72 11.44
N ALA A 313 2.96 12.11 12.47
CA ALA A 313 2.36 12.81 13.60
C ALA A 313 3.39 13.68 14.34
N ALA A 314 4.62 13.17 14.55
CA ALA A 314 5.70 13.95 15.14
C ALA A 314 6.10 15.15 14.28
N SER A 315 6.17 14.98 12.95
CA SER A 315 6.52 16.06 12.01
C SER A 315 5.47 17.18 11.99
N THR A 316 4.18 16.84 12.06
CA THR A 316 3.08 17.81 12.16
C THR A 316 3.08 18.47 13.54
N LYS A 317 3.18 17.69 14.62
CA LYS A 317 3.17 18.19 16.01
C LYS A 317 4.32 19.14 16.31
N ASN A 318 5.54 18.82 15.86
CA ASN A 318 6.73 19.64 16.13
C ASN A 318 6.69 21.02 15.45
N LYS A 319 5.78 21.23 14.50
CA LYS A 319 5.59 22.53 13.83
C LYS A 319 4.60 23.45 14.55
N LEU A 320 3.73 22.91 15.41
CA LEU A 320 2.77 23.72 16.16
C LEU A 320 3.47 24.78 17.03
N PRO A 321 4.52 24.46 17.82
CA PRO A 321 5.21 25.47 18.61
C PRO A 321 5.87 26.55 17.76
N THR A 322 6.47 26.18 16.62
CA THR A 322 7.10 27.14 15.70
C THR A 322 6.07 28.11 15.11
N LEU A 323 4.88 27.62 14.76
CA LEU A 323 3.80 28.45 14.24
C LEU A 323 3.27 29.42 15.32
N ILE A 324 3.09 28.93 16.55
CA ILE A 324 2.70 29.77 17.71
C ILE A 324 3.71 30.89 17.92
N THR A 325 5.01 30.57 17.99
CA THR A 325 6.07 31.58 18.16
C THR A 325 6.11 32.58 17.00
N SER A 326 5.85 32.14 15.76
CA SER A 326 5.79 33.02 14.60
C SER A 326 4.61 34.00 14.68
N MET A 327 3.43 33.52 15.09
CA MET A 327 2.24 34.34 15.31
C MET A 327 2.46 35.34 16.45
N GLU A 328 3.02 34.89 17.58
CA GLU A 328 3.35 35.75 18.73
C GLU A 328 4.34 36.86 18.33
N THR A 329 5.38 36.51 17.56
CA THR A 329 6.39 37.46 17.10
C THR A 329 5.81 38.47 16.12
N THR A 330 4.93 38.04 15.22
CA THR A 330 4.33 38.96 14.25
C THR A 330 3.27 39.84 14.89
N GLY A 331 2.47 39.30 15.82
CA GLY A 331 1.56 40.10 16.65
C GLY A 331 2.30 41.16 17.45
N ALA A 332 3.44 40.80 18.07
CA ALA A 332 4.28 41.77 18.79
C ALA A 332 4.81 42.88 17.87
N LYS A 333 5.30 42.53 16.67
CA LYS A 333 5.75 43.51 15.67
C LYS A 333 4.64 44.42 15.18
N ALA A 334 3.45 43.89 14.91
CA ALA A 334 2.29 44.68 14.49
C ALA A 334 1.86 45.67 15.59
N LEU A 335 1.90 45.24 16.85
CA LEU A 335 1.63 46.11 18.01
C LEU A 335 2.70 47.21 18.16
N GLU A 336 3.97 46.90 17.92
CA GLU A 336 5.07 47.86 17.95
C GLU A 336 4.96 48.89 16.81
N GLU A 337 4.68 48.44 15.58
CA GLU A 337 4.43 49.32 14.43
C GLU A 337 3.19 50.22 14.63
N PHE A 338 2.15 49.69 15.28
CA PHE A 338 0.97 50.47 15.65
C PHE A 338 1.29 51.52 16.71
N ALA A 339 2.04 51.14 17.75
CA ALA A 339 2.48 52.05 18.82
C ALA A 339 3.37 53.18 18.26
N ASP A 340 4.30 52.86 17.36
CA ASP A 340 5.15 53.84 16.69
C ASP A 340 4.35 54.77 15.78
N SER A 341 3.34 54.24 15.07
CA SER A 341 2.44 55.05 14.23
C SER A 341 1.61 56.05 15.06
N ILE A 342 1.19 55.68 16.27
CA ILE A 342 0.55 56.61 17.21
C ILE A 342 1.55 57.68 17.67
N LYS A 343 2.79 57.30 17.96
CA LYS A 343 3.83 58.20 18.47
C LYS A 343 4.25 59.25 17.45
N VAL A 344 4.43 58.87 16.18
CA VAL A 344 4.72 59.77 15.06
C VAL A 344 3.57 60.77 14.83
N ARG A 345 2.32 60.39 15.13
CA ARG A 345 1.15 61.28 15.03
C ARG A 345 1.01 62.22 16.25
N ALA A 346 1.71 61.92 17.34
CA ALA A 346 1.69 62.68 18.59
C ALA A 346 2.85 63.68 18.73
N ASP A 347 3.86 63.64 17.85
CA ASP A 347 4.90 64.66 17.79
C ASP A 347 4.34 65.95 17.16
N PRO A 348 4.33 67.09 17.87
CA PRO A 348 3.86 68.34 17.32
C PRO A 348 4.88 68.84 16.29
N VAL A 349 4.39 69.20 15.11
CA VAL A 349 5.11 70.08 14.18
C VAL A 349 5.66 71.25 14.99
N GLY A 350 6.96 71.48 14.82
CA GLY A 350 7.78 72.37 15.64
C GLY A 350 7.16 73.73 15.90
N GLY A 351 7.51 74.27 17.08
CA GLY A 351 7.21 75.64 17.44
C GLY A 351 7.80 76.62 16.42
N CYS A 352 6.95 77.53 15.98
CA CYS A 352 7.23 78.94 15.74
C CYS A 352 5.87 79.65 15.72
N ASP A 353 5.84 80.87 16.26
CA ASP A 353 4.77 81.86 16.10
C ASP A 353 3.55 81.75 17.04
N ALA A 354 3.79 81.90 18.35
CA ALA A 354 2.73 82.30 19.30
C ALA A 354 3.19 83.35 20.33
N GLU A 355 4.18 84.17 20.00
CA GLU A 355 4.63 85.32 20.82
C GLU A 355 4.76 86.60 19.96
N GLU A 356 3.75 86.88 19.12
CA GLU A 356 3.63 88.20 18.48
C GLU A 356 2.15 88.61 18.31
N SER A 357 1.39 88.61 19.40
CA SER A 357 0.01 89.17 19.39
C SER A 357 -0.42 89.85 20.69
N LYS A 358 0.49 90.10 21.63
CA LYS A 358 0.17 90.84 22.87
C LYS A 358 0.66 92.30 22.91
N GLU A 359 1.30 92.80 21.86
CA GLU A 359 1.81 94.18 21.84
C GLU A 359 1.30 95.01 20.64
N LYS A 360 0.00 94.94 20.34
CA LYS A 360 -0.69 95.87 19.41
C LYS A 360 -2.12 96.26 19.81
N VAL A 361 -2.43 96.28 21.11
CA VAL A 361 -3.72 96.81 21.63
C VAL A 361 -3.52 97.90 22.71
N LEU A 362 -2.41 98.66 22.67
CA LEU A 362 -2.28 99.88 23.51
C LEU A 362 -1.85 101.14 22.74
N GLN A 363 -2.00 101.16 21.41
CA GLN A 363 -1.93 102.42 20.65
C GLN A 363 -3.01 102.46 19.57
N ARG A 364 -4.26 102.61 20.02
CA ARG A 364 -5.39 103.24 19.33
C ARG A 364 -6.64 102.94 20.14
N THR A 365 -6.93 103.77 21.14
CA THR A 365 -8.17 104.55 21.29
C THR A 365 -7.96 105.49 22.46
#